data_AF-A0A940G180-F1
#
_entry.id   AF-A0A940G180-F1
#
_cell.length_a   1.000
_cell.length_b   1.000
_cell.length_c   1.000
_cell.angle_alpha   90.00
_cell.angle_beta   90.00
_cell.angle_gamma   90.00
#
_symmetry.space_group_name_H-M   'P 1'
#
loop_
_entity.id
_entity.type
_entity.pdbx_description
1 polymer ?
#
loop_
_entity_poly.entity_id
_entity_poly.type
_entity_poly.pdbx_seq_one_letter_code
_entity_poly.pdbx_strand_id
1 'polypeptide(L)'
;MSAAGVRLGVVGATGQVGAVVRDILLERGFPIAEIRFFASERSAGKVIEFDGREVVVEDAATADPSGLDIAIFSAGATMSRVQAPRFAAAGVIVIDNSSAWRQDPTIPL
;
A
#
# COMPACT_ATOMS: atom_id res chain seq x y z
N MET A 1 -0.82 11.56 20.71
CA MET A 1 -1.34 11.19 19.37
C MET A 1 -2.30 10.02 19.58
N SER A 2 -3.45 10.04 18.92
CA SER A 2 -4.66 9.30 19.36
C SER A 2 -4.45 7.80 19.50
N ALA A 3 -5.22 7.17 20.39
CA ALA A 3 -5.20 5.75 20.75
C ALA A 3 -5.72 4.79 19.65
N ALA A 4 -5.67 5.18 18.37
CA ALA A 4 -6.07 4.36 17.23
C ALA A 4 -4.88 4.21 16.29
N GLY A 5 -4.50 2.97 15.97
CA GLY A 5 -3.44 2.67 15.00
C GLY A 5 -3.76 3.17 13.59
N VAL A 6 -2.79 3.07 12.70
CA VAL A 6 -2.86 3.51 11.30
C VAL A 6 -3.54 2.45 10.43
N ARG A 7 -4.43 2.87 9.54
CA ARG A 7 -5.02 2.03 8.48
C ARG A 7 -4.12 2.09 7.24
N LEU A 8 -3.42 1.01 6.97
CA LEU A 8 -2.30 0.97 6.03
C LEU A 8 -2.59 0.07 4.82
N GLY A 9 -2.37 0.60 3.62
CA GLY A 9 -2.34 -0.17 2.38
C GLY A 9 -0.91 -0.51 1.94
N VAL A 10 -0.69 -1.71 1.41
CA VAL A 10 0.54 -2.05 0.67
C VAL A 10 0.18 -2.42 -0.77
N VAL A 11 0.56 -1.57 -1.72
CA VAL A 11 0.30 -1.79 -3.16
C VAL A 11 1.53 -2.41 -3.80
N GLY A 12 1.35 -3.58 -4.42
CA GLY A 12 2.46 -4.47 -4.81
C GLY A 12 2.86 -5.45 -3.70
N ALA A 13 1.93 -5.78 -2.80
CA ALA A 13 2.17 -6.63 -1.62
C ALA A 13 2.71 -8.04 -1.93
N THR A 14 2.49 -8.54 -3.16
CA THR A 14 2.98 -9.86 -3.59
C THR A 14 4.37 -9.83 -4.23
N GLY A 15 4.95 -8.65 -4.46
CA GLY A 15 6.30 -8.50 -5.01
C GLY A 15 7.39 -8.59 -3.94
N GLN A 16 8.66 -8.69 -4.35
CA GLN A 16 9.79 -8.84 -3.42
C GLN A 16 9.88 -7.67 -2.43
N VAL A 17 9.80 -6.43 -2.91
CA VAL A 17 9.84 -5.26 -2.02
C VAL A 17 8.57 -5.19 -1.15
N GLY A 18 7.41 -5.54 -1.69
CA GLY A 18 6.17 -5.62 -0.90
C GLY A 18 6.27 -6.63 0.24
N ALA A 19 6.94 -7.77 0.01
CA ALA A 19 7.22 -8.75 1.06
C ALA A 19 8.08 -8.15 2.17
N VAL A 20 9.20 -7.52 1.80
CA VAL A 20 10.10 -6.84 2.76
C VAL A 20 9.40 -5.73 3.54
N VAL A 21 8.53 -4.95 2.89
CA VAL A 21 7.73 -3.91 3.57
C VAL A 21 6.88 -4.53 4.67
N ARG A 22 6.20 -5.66 4.41
CA ARG A 22 5.38 -6.34 5.43
C ARG A 22 6.25 -6.83 6.60
N ASP A 23 7.39 -7.44 6.30
CA ASP A 23 8.29 -7.95 7.34
C ASP A 23 8.80 -6.81 8.24
N ILE A 24 9.24 -5.70 7.65
CA ILE A 24 9.70 -4.51 8.38
C ILE A 24 8.59 -3.91 9.25
N LEU A 25 7.34 -3.87 8.77
CA LEU A 25 6.22 -3.36 9.56
C LEU A 25 6.03 -4.14 10.86
N LEU A 26 6.16 -5.48 10.80
CA LEU A 26 6.09 -6.36 11.96
C LEU A 26 7.32 -6.19 12.87
N GLU A 27 8.53 -6.24 12.29
CA GLU A 27 9.80 -6.09 13.03
C GLU A 27 9.86 -4.77 13.81
N ARG A 28 9.32 -3.69 13.23
CA ARG A 28 9.31 -2.36 13.85
C ARG A 28 8.15 -2.15 14.81
N GLY A 29 7.23 -3.11 14.93
CA GLY A 29 6.01 -2.96 15.73
C GLY A 29 5.20 -1.74 15.30
N PHE A 30 5.09 -1.49 13.99
CA PHE A 30 4.37 -0.33 13.48
C PHE A 30 2.91 -0.39 13.97
N PRO A 31 2.34 0.71 14.50
CA PRO A 31 1.02 0.68 15.11
C PRO A 31 -0.07 0.60 14.03
N ILE A 32 -0.41 -0.61 13.61
CA ILE A 32 -1.41 -0.89 12.57
C ILE A 32 -2.78 -1.13 13.23
N ALA A 33 -3.79 -0.35 12.84
CA ALA A 33 -5.18 -0.64 13.16
C ALA A 33 -5.82 -1.58 12.12
N GLU A 34 -5.47 -1.40 10.86
CA GLU A 34 -5.97 -2.19 9.72
C GLU A 34 -4.88 -2.29 8.66
N ILE A 35 -4.73 -3.46 8.03
CA ILE A 35 -3.85 -3.64 6.89
C ILE A 35 -4.62 -4.18 5.69
N ARG A 36 -4.40 -3.57 4.53
CA ARG A 36 -4.96 -4.02 3.25
C ARG A 36 -3.84 -4.26 2.25
N PHE A 37 -3.94 -5.34 1.50
CA PHE A 37 -2.95 -5.71 0.49
C PHE A 37 -3.54 -5.56 -0.90
N PHE A 38 -2.81 -4.87 -1.77
CA PHE A 38 -3.23 -4.66 -3.15
C PHE A 38 -2.15 -5.17 -4.11
N ALA A 39 -2.58 -5.70 -5.24
CA ALA A 39 -1.69 -6.06 -6.33
C ALA A 39 -2.40 -5.86 -7.67
N SER A 40 -1.80 -6.31 -8.77
CA SER A 40 -2.52 -6.41 -10.05
C SER A 40 -3.60 -7.49 -10.00
N GLU A 41 -4.58 -7.41 -10.89
CA GLU A 41 -5.62 -8.42 -11.12
C GLU A 41 -5.09 -9.87 -11.09
N ARG A 42 -3.95 -10.15 -11.75
CA ARG A 42 -3.31 -11.48 -11.77
C ARG A 42 -3.02 -12.05 -10.37
N SER A 43 -2.80 -11.18 -9.39
CA SER A 43 -2.46 -11.55 -8.02
C SER A 43 -3.58 -11.28 -7.02
N ALA A 44 -4.67 -10.64 -7.43
CA ALA A 44 -5.85 -10.48 -6.61
C ALA A 44 -6.44 -11.85 -6.25
N GLY A 45 -7.03 -11.96 -5.08
CA GLY A 45 -7.57 -13.20 -4.51
C GLY A 45 -6.52 -14.11 -3.86
N LYS A 46 -5.22 -13.83 -3.99
CA LYS A 46 -4.21 -14.53 -3.19
C LYS A 46 -4.38 -14.20 -1.71
N VAL A 47 -4.02 -15.14 -0.84
CA VAL A 47 -4.02 -14.95 0.61
C VAL A 47 -2.60 -14.81 1.10
N ILE A 48 -2.36 -13.81 1.95
CA ILE A 48 -1.09 -13.57 2.63
C ILE A 48 -1.33 -13.67 4.12
N GLU A 49 -0.52 -14.47 4.81
CA GLU A 49 -0.45 -14.43 6.27
C GLU A 49 0.31 -13.16 6.71
N PHE A 50 -0.29 -12.40 7.63
CA PHE A 50 0.30 -11.22 8.25
C PHE A 50 -0.14 -11.13 9.71
N ASP A 51 0.83 -11.13 10.62
CA ASP A 51 0.57 -11.09 12.08
C ASP A 51 -0.40 -12.19 12.57
N GLY A 52 -0.22 -13.41 12.06
CA GLY A 52 -1.08 -14.57 12.38
C GLY A 52 -2.50 -14.48 11.81
N ARG A 53 -2.76 -13.57 10.86
CA ARG A 53 -4.07 -13.40 10.19
C ARG A 53 -3.93 -13.58 8.69
N GLU A 54 -4.94 -14.17 8.07
CA GLU A 54 -5.04 -14.25 6.62
C GLU A 54 -5.62 -12.95 6.05
N VAL A 55 -4.91 -12.34 5.11
CA VAL A 55 -5.34 -11.11 4.41
C VAL A 55 -5.42 -11.41 2.92
N VAL A 56 -6.61 -11.23 2.35
CA VAL A 56 -6.84 -11.40 0.91
C VAL A 56 -6.29 -10.20 0.14
N VAL A 57 -5.57 -10.47 -0.94
CA VAL A 57 -5.04 -9.45 -1.84
C VAL A 57 -6.17 -8.92 -2.71
N GLU A 58 -6.38 -7.62 -2.66
CA GLU A 58 -7.33 -6.89 -3.49
C GLU A 58 -6.69 -6.47 -4.82
N ASP A 59 -7.52 -6.29 -5.85
CA ASP A 59 -7.07 -5.68 -7.09
C ASP A 59 -6.95 -4.16 -6.93
N ALA A 60 -5.73 -3.64 -7.07
CA ALA A 60 -5.41 -2.22 -6.93
C ALA A 60 -6.20 -1.35 -7.92
N ALA A 61 -6.59 -1.88 -9.08
CA ALA A 61 -7.29 -1.11 -10.11
C ALA A 61 -8.76 -0.86 -9.76
N THR A 62 -9.39 -1.77 -9.01
CA THR A 62 -10.84 -1.78 -8.79
C THR A 62 -11.25 -1.57 -7.34
N ALA A 63 -10.38 -1.87 -6.38
CA ALA A 63 -10.68 -1.70 -4.95
C ALA A 63 -10.95 -0.23 -4.58
N ASP A 64 -11.81 0.02 -3.60
CA ASP A 64 -12.00 1.36 -3.02
C ASP A 64 -10.93 1.62 -1.94
N PRO A 65 -10.02 2.59 -2.13
CA PRO A 65 -8.98 2.91 -1.14
C PRO A 65 -9.49 3.79 0.00
N SER A 66 -10.73 4.27 -0.05
CA SER A 66 -11.30 5.14 0.97
C SER A 66 -11.19 4.54 2.37
N GLY A 67 -10.88 5.39 3.35
CA GLY A 67 -10.73 4.98 4.75
C GLY A 67 -9.32 4.47 5.12
N LEU A 68 -8.40 4.32 4.16
CA LEU A 68 -6.97 4.19 4.45
C LEU A 68 -6.38 5.55 4.84
N ASP A 69 -5.44 5.53 5.78
CA ASP A 69 -4.66 6.72 6.15
C ASP A 69 -3.43 6.84 5.25
N ILE A 70 -2.73 5.72 5.05
CA ILE A 70 -1.45 5.65 4.32
C ILE A 70 -1.49 4.48 3.35
N ALA A 71 -0.86 4.62 2.18
CA ALA A 71 -0.56 3.52 1.29
C ALA A 71 0.91 3.55 0.83
N ILE A 72 1.62 2.45 1.05
CA ILE A 72 2.99 2.24 0.55
C ILE A 72 2.91 1.56 -0.81
N PHE A 73 3.40 2.23 -1.83
CA PHE A 73 3.39 1.75 -3.21
C PHE A 73 4.76 1.18 -3.58
N SER A 74 4.76 -0.07 -4.03
CA SER A 74 5.90 -0.74 -4.65
C SER A 74 5.45 -1.64 -5.81
N ALA A 75 4.67 -1.07 -6.73
CA ALA A 75 4.07 -1.76 -7.88
C ALA A 75 4.61 -1.28 -9.24
N GLY A 76 5.71 -0.51 -9.25
CA GLY A 76 6.32 0.05 -10.45
C GLY A 76 5.65 1.34 -10.95
N ALA A 77 6.37 2.08 -11.79
CA ALA A 77 5.98 3.44 -12.18
C ALA A 77 4.67 3.49 -12.99
N THR A 78 4.42 2.52 -13.87
CA THR A 78 3.21 2.48 -14.70
C THR A 78 1.95 2.36 -13.85
N MET A 79 1.93 1.46 -12.87
CA MET A 79 0.80 1.32 -11.93
C MET A 79 0.65 2.60 -11.10
N SER A 80 1.77 3.11 -10.56
CA SER A 80 1.76 4.28 -9.69
C SER A 80 1.17 5.51 -10.37
N ARG A 81 1.51 5.77 -11.64
CA ARG A 81 0.96 6.90 -12.42
C ARG A 81 -0.56 6.91 -12.50
N VAL A 82 -1.21 5.75 -12.43
CA VAL A 82 -2.67 5.63 -12.47
C VAL A 82 -3.27 5.59 -11.06
N GLN A 83 -2.69 4.77 -10.18
CA GLN A 83 -3.31 4.43 -8.91
C GLN A 83 -2.93 5.40 -7.79
N ALA A 84 -1.71 5.95 -7.76
CA ALA A 84 -1.33 6.91 -6.71
C ALA A 84 -2.24 8.15 -6.69
N PRO A 85 -2.60 8.79 -7.83
CA PRO A 85 -3.54 9.91 -7.82
C PRO A 85 -4.95 9.49 -7.38
N ARG A 86 -5.40 8.28 -7.73
CA ARG A 86 -6.71 7.75 -7.30
C ARG A 86 -6.79 7.56 -5.78
N PHE A 87 -5.72 7.03 -5.18
CA PHE A 87 -5.62 6.84 -3.73
C PHE A 87 -5.52 8.21 -3.03
N ALA A 88 -4.68 9.12 -3.55
CA ALA A 88 -4.56 10.48 -3.01
C ALA A 88 -5.89 11.25 -3.07
N ALA A 89 -6.65 11.12 -4.16
CA ALA A 89 -7.98 11.72 -4.30
C ALA A 89 -9.00 11.19 -3.29
N ALA A 90 -8.82 9.96 -2.79
CA ALA A 90 -9.63 9.38 -1.71
C ALA A 90 -9.17 9.80 -0.31
N GLY A 91 -8.19 10.71 -0.21
CA GLY A 91 -7.64 11.21 1.06
C GLY A 91 -6.48 10.40 1.63
N VAL A 92 -5.97 9.41 0.89
CA VAL A 92 -4.87 8.55 1.36
C VAL A 92 -3.51 9.20 1.12
N ILE A 93 -2.64 9.20 2.13
CA ILE A 93 -1.23 9.59 1.94
C ILE A 93 -0.50 8.48 1.19
N VAL A 94 -0.03 8.79 -0.02
CA VAL A 94 0.70 7.82 -0.84
C VAL A 94 2.21 8.01 -0.69
N ILE A 95 2.91 6.93 -0.33
CA ILE A 95 4.37 6.85 -0.29
C ILE A 95 4.80 5.90 -1.41
N ASP A 96 5.37 6.42 -2.50
CA ASP A 96 5.70 5.63 -3.68
C ASP A 96 7.20 5.36 -3.84
N ASN A 97 7.58 4.08 -3.80
CA ASN A 97 8.94 3.62 -4.02
C ASN A 97 9.33 3.56 -5.51
N SER A 98 8.41 3.86 -6.43
CA SER A 98 8.70 3.88 -7.86
C SER A 98 9.42 5.16 -8.32
N SER A 99 9.82 5.20 -9.60
CA SER A 99 10.38 6.40 -10.23
C SER A 99 9.31 7.37 -10.77
N ALA A 100 8.03 7.07 -10.64
CA ALA A 100 6.94 7.81 -11.29
C ALA A 100 6.94 9.32 -10.96
N TRP A 101 7.24 9.65 -9.71
CA TRP A 101 7.03 10.98 -9.13
C TRP A 101 8.31 11.69 -8.69
N ARG A 102 9.47 11.03 -8.74
CA ARG A 102 10.73 11.55 -8.16
C ARG A 102 11.26 12.84 -8.80
N GLN A 103 10.76 13.19 -9.98
CA GLN A 103 11.15 14.40 -10.72
C GLN A 103 10.05 15.47 -10.68
N ASP A 104 8.91 15.20 -10.05
CA ASP A 104 7.85 16.17 -9.91
C ASP A 104 8.22 17.14 -8.78
N PRO A 105 8.42 18.44 -9.06
CA PRO A 105 8.85 19.41 -8.04
C PRO A 105 7.78 19.68 -6.98
N THR A 106 6.53 19.23 -7.22
CA THR A 106 5.43 19.37 -6.25
C THR A 106 5.35 18.19 -5.27
N ILE A 107 6.14 17.14 -5.48
CA ILE A 107 6.14 15.93 -4.66
C ILE A 107 7.50 15.81 -3.94
N PRO A 108 7.52 15.71 -2.60
CA PRO A 108 8.77 15.55 -1.86
C PRO A 108 9.41 14.19 -2.12
N LEU A 109 10.74 14.17 -2.23
CA LEU A 109 11.57 12.98 -2.37
C LEU A 109 12.33 12.65 -1.08
#